data_AF-A0A1M5TXY4-F1
#
_entry.id   AF-A0A1M5TXY4-F1
#
_cell.length_a   1.000
_cell.length_b   1.000
_cell.length_c   1.000
_cell.angle_alpha   90.00
_cell.angle_beta   90.00
_cell.angle_gamma   90.00
#
_symmetry.space_group_name_H-M   'P 1'
#
loop_
_entity.id
_entity.type
_entity.pdbx_description
1 polymer ?
#
loop_
_entity_poly.entity_id
_entity_poly.type
_entity_poly.pdbx_seq_one_letter_code
_entity_poly.pdbx_strand_id
1 'polypeptide(L)'
;MKILKKILVVNLTIILTILLLPLVKSNASSNIDQSSIVNTAYSKLGARYVFGGVGPDVFDTSGFTQYVYKQSGIPIARTVYDQLNNGIEIKESDLIPGDLVFTSASHVGIYVGNGQMVHASQPGDVVKVSNIYSFYAARRVLLDGNSNEKFDFNKDGYVDIIDVAMLSEKYGYSNTNTDWNQIYDLNNDSTVDIYDLVLISKSMKN
;
A
#
# COMPACT_ATOMS: atom_id res chain seq x y z
N MET A 1 12.12 -16.37 -59.45
CA MET A 1 13.11 -16.41 -58.34
C MET A 1 13.20 -15.12 -57.48
N LYS A 2 12.38 -14.08 -57.69
CA LYS A 2 12.39 -12.85 -56.86
C LYS A 2 11.37 -12.85 -55.70
N ILE A 3 10.30 -13.65 -55.79
CA ILE A 3 9.21 -13.67 -54.80
C ILE A 3 9.58 -14.52 -53.57
N LEU A 4 10.27 -15.65 -53.75
CA LEU A 4 10.71 -16.52 -52.65
C LEU A 4 11.74 -15.85 -51.71
N LYS A 5 12.59 -14.94 -52.23
CA LYS A 5 13.53 -14.17 -51.38
C LYS A 5 12.82 -13.14 -50.49
N LYS A 6 11.70 -12.55 -50.95
CA LYS A 6 10.94 -11.57 -50.13
C LYS A 6 10.25 -12.24 -48.95
N ILE A 7 9.67 -13.42 -49.14
CA ILE A 7 8.98 -14.15 -48.07
C ILE A 7 9.98 -14.63 -47.00
N LEU A 8 11.16 -15.09 -47.40
CA LEU A 8 12.21 -15.51 -46.46
C LEU A 8 12.77 -14.33 -45.66
N VAL A 9 12.97 -13.16 -46.29
CA VAL A 9 13.46 -11.95 -45.62
C VAL A 9 12.44 -11.42 -44.63
N VAL A 10 11.15 -11.38 -44.99
CA VAL A 10 10.08 -10.89 -44.09
C VAL A 10 9.96 -11.77 -42.84
N ASN A 11 10.01 -13.10 -42.97
CA ASN A 11 9.99 -14.00 -41.81
C ASN A 11 11.24 -13.86 -40.92
N LEU A 12 12.43 -13.68 -41.51
CA LEU A 12 13.66 -13.53 -40.72
C LEU A 12 13.69 -12.18 -39.97
N THR A 13 13.19 -11.10 -40.59
CA THR A 13 13.08 -9.80 -39.92
C THR A 13 12.07 -9.78 -38.78
N ILE A 14 10.93 -10.48 -38.92
CA ILE A 14 9.92 -10.57 -37.85
C ILE A 14 10.46 -11.39 -36.66
N ILE A 15 11.17 -12.49 -36.92
CA ILE A 15 11.78 -13.29 -35.86
C ILE A 15 12.89 -12.50 -35.14
N LEU A 16 13.70 -11.73 -35.88
CA LEU A 16 14.77 -10.92 -35.29
C LEU A 16 14.24 -9.73 -34.49
N THR A 17 13.12 -9.10 -34.89
CA THR A 17 12.49 -8.03 -34.10
C THR A 17 11.81 -8.56 -32.83
N ILE A 18 11.26 -9.78 -32.84
CA ILE A 18 10.69 -10.41 -31.64
C ILE A 18 11.79 -10.77 -30.62
N LEU A 19 13.00 -11.12 -31.10
CA LEU A 19 14.15 -11.46 -30.24
C LEU A 19 14.86 -10.21 -29.66
N LEU A 20 14.65 -9.03 -30.23
CA LEU A 20 15.23 -7.75 -29.78
C LEU A 20 14.27 -6.87 -28.97
N LEU A 21 13.03 -7.31 -28.74
CA LEU A 21 12.20 -6.68 -27.71
C LEU A 21 12.98 -6.78 -26.40
N PRO A 22 13.29 -5.67 -25.70
CA PRO A 22 13.80 -5.77 -24.35
C PRO A 22 12.82 -6.66 -23.61
N LEU A 23 13.35 -7.66 -22.90
CA LEU A 23 12.60 -8.44 -21.95
C LEU A 23 11.88 -7.43 -21.07
N VAL A 24 10.60 -7.17 -21.38
CA VAL A 24 9.75 -6.37 -20.52
C VAL A 24 9.65 -7.26 -19.30
N LYS A 25 10.54 -7.02 -18.33
CA LYS A 25 10.32 -7.48 -16.97
C LYS A 25 8.93 -6.97 -16.69
N SER A 26 7.97 -7.90 -16.64
CA SER A 26 6.69 -7.63 -16.02
C SER A 26 7.06 -7.18 -14.61
N ASN A 27 7.10 -5.87 -14.41
CA ASN A 27 7.06 -5.31 -13.08
C ASN A 27 5.69 -5.73 -12.59
N ALA A 28 5.65 -6.88 -11.90
CA ALA A 28 4.48 -7.31 -11.18
C ALA A 28 4.00 -6.08 -10.41
N SER A 29 2.80 -5.62 -10.76
CA SER A 29 2.13 -4.52 -10.07
C SER A 29 2.24 -4.84 -8.59
N SER A 30 3.07 -4.09 -7.86
CA SER A 30 3.23 -4.26 -6.43
C SER A 30 1.96 -3.70 -5.80
N ASN A 31 0.88 -4.48 -5.89
CA ASN A 31 -0.24 -4.31 -4.98
C ASN A 31 0.35 -4.49 -3.58
N ILE A 32 0.02 -3.57 -2.67
CA ILE A 32 0.28 -3.81 -1.26
C ILE A 32 -0.48 -5.06 -0.92
N ASP A 33 0.27 -6.11 -0.62
CA ASP A 33 -0.33 -7.29 -0.08
C ASP A 33 -0.68 -6.99 1.38
N GLN A 34 -1.84 -6.36 1.60
CA GLN A 34 -2.40 -6.15 2.95
C GLN A 34 -2.45 -7.48 3.71
N SER A 35 -2.62 -8.61 3.00
CA SER A 35 -2.54 -9.93 3.61
C SER A 35 -1.12 -10.25 4.09
N SER A 36 -0.06 -9.83 3.39
CA SER A 36 1.34 -9.95 3.86
C SER A 36 1.59 -9.16 5.15
N ILE A 37 1.04 -7.94 5.26
CA ILE A 37 1.13 -7.13 6.50
C ILE A 37 0.48 -7.88 7.67
N VAL A 38 -0.77 -8.34 7.48
CA VAL A 38 -1.52 -9.06 8.51
C VAL A 38 -0.85 -10.39 8.87
N ASN A 39 -0.40 -11.17 7.88
CA ASN A 39 0.31 -12.44 8.10
C ASN A 39 1.63 -12.23 8.86
N THR A 40 2.37 -11.18 8.52
CA THR A 40 3.60 -10.83 9.23
C THR A 40 3.30 -10.41 10.67
N ALA A 41 2.24 -9.61 10.89
CA ALA A 41 1.80 -9.26 12.24
C ALA A 41 1.48 -10.50 13.08
N TYR A 42 0.70 -11.44 12.53
CA TYR A 42 0.39 -12.72 13.19
C TYR A 42 1.63 -13.58 13.45
N SER A 43 2.62 -13.57 12.56
CA SER A 43 3.87 -14.34 12.74
C SER A 43 4.68 -13.91 13.97
N LYS A 44 4.39 -12.74 14.55
CA LYS A 44 5.09 -12.17 15.70
C LYS A 44 4.36 -12.30 17.02
N LEU A 45 3.20 -12.96 17.06
CA LEU A 45 2.53 -13.26 18.33
C LEU A 45 3.48 -13.95 19.31
N GLY A 46 3.46 -13.51 20.57
CA GLY A 46 4.34 -14.02 21.63
C GLY A 46 5.72 -13.35 21.72
N ALA A 47 6.11 -12.52 20.73
CA ALA A 47 7.35 -11.72 20.83
C ALA A 47 7.28 -10.75 22.02
N ARG A 48 8.39 -10.57 22.74
CA ARG A 48 8.40 -9.81 23.99
C ARG A 48 8.34 -8.30 23.73
N TYR A 49 7.65 -7.58 24.61
CA TYR A 49 7.75 -6.13 24.65
C TYR A 49 9.04 -5.68 25.33
N VAL A 50 9.80 -4.80 24.68
CA VAL A 50 10.87 -4.00 25.30
C VAL A 50 10.85 -2.60 24.69
N PHE A 51 10.89 -1.57 25.54
CA PHE A 51 10.97 -0.19 25.09
C PHE A 51 12.18 0.02 24.16
N GLY A 52 11.95 0.61 22.99
CA GLY A 52 12.98 0.77 21.97
C GLY A 52 13.15 -0.43 21.03
N GLY A 53 12.49 -1.56 21.28
CA GLY A 53 12.61 -2.78 20.47
C GLY A 53 12.11 -2.61 19.03
N VAL A 54 12.88 -3.10 18.05
CA VAL A 54 12.61 -2.97 16.60
C VAL A 54 12.61 -4.30 15.84
N GLY A 55 12.53 -5.42 16.57
CA GLY A 55 12.51 -6.77 16.02
C GLY A 55 13.88 -7.45 15.88
N PRO A 56 13.89 -8.68 15.33
CA PRO A 56 12.72 -9.43 14.87
C PRO A 56 11.92 -10.12 15.99
N ASP A 57 12.44 -10.21 17.22
CA ASP A 57 11.85 -11.01 18.31
C ASP A 57 11.45 -10.19 19.54
N VAL A 58 11.76 -8.89 19.52
CA VAL A 58 11.54 -7.96 20.63
C VAL A 58 11.09 -6.62 20.07
N PHE A 59 10.01 -6.06 20.59
CA PHE A 59 9.36 -4.89 20.01
C PHE A 59 8.89 -3.87 21.06
N ASP A 60 8.88 -2.59 20.70
CA ASP A 60 7.88 -1.66 21.24
C ASP A 60 6.72 -1.48 20.23
N THR A 61 5.73 -0.65 20.56
CA THR A 61 4.52 -0.43 19.74
C THR A 61 4.87 -0.06 18.31
N SER A 62 5.59 1.04 18.14
CA SER A 62 6.00 1.56 16.83
C SER A 62 7.09 0.73 16.14
N GLY A 63 7.96 0.06 16.89
CA GLY A 63 8.97 -0.84 16.34
C GLY A 63 8.34 -2.14 15.81
N PHE A 64 7.26 -2.62 16.42
CA PHE A 64 6.46 -3.72 15.90
C PHE A 64 5.84 -3.38 14.55
N THR A 65 5.09 -2.26 14.47
CA THR A 65 4.46 -1.84 13.21
C THR A 65 5.51 -1.56 12.14
N GLN A 66 6.62 -0.88 12.50
CA GLN A 66 7.71 -0.61 11.58
C GLN A 66 8.31 -1.90 11.01
N TYR A 67 8.56 -2.90 11.85
CA TYR A 67 9.07 -4.18 11.39
C TYR A 67 8.10 -4.87 10.43
N VAL A 68 6.81 -4.93 10.77
CA VAL A 68 5.77 -5.59 9.96
C VAL A 68 5.68 -4.96 8.57
N TYR A 69 5.58 -3.63 8.51
CA TYR A 69 5.51 -2.90 7.25
C TYR A 69 6.79 -3.05 6.43
N LYS A 70 7.97 -3.04 7.08
CA LYS A 70 9.26 -3.27 6.42
C LYS A 70 9.34 -4.65 5.75
N GLN A 71 8.76 -5.71 6.33
CA GLN A 71 8.74 -7.03 5.68
C GLN A 71 7.91 -7.04 4.40
N SER A 72 6.92 -6.15 4.30
CA SER A 72 6.10 -5.97 3.09
C SER A 72 6.67 -4.91 2.14
N GLY A 73 7.93 -4.48 2.34
CA GLY A 73 8.61 -3.51 1.49
C GLY A 73 8.24 -2.05 1.75
N ILE A 74 7.49 -1.76 2.82
CA ILE A 74 6.94 -0.43 3.09
C ILE A 74 7.69 0.21 4.26
N PRO A 75 8.52 1.24 4.03
CA PRO A 75 9.17 1.95 5.11
C PRO A 75 8.16 2.87 5.81
N ILE A 76 8.06 2.77 7.15
CA ILE A 76 7.34 3.72 7.98
C ILE A 76 8.24 4.29 9.07
N ALA A 77 7.82 5.42 9.63
CA ALA A 77 8.59 6.13 10.63
C ALA A 77 8.79 5.30 11.92
N ARG A 78 9.85 5.61 12.66
CA ARG A 78 10.22 4.84 13.86
C ARG A 78 9.33 5.13 15.05
N THR A 79 8.84 6.36 15.20
CA THR A 79 8.10 6.79 16.39
C THR A 79 6.60 6.75 16.14
N VAL A 80 5.80 6.53 17.19
CA VAL A 80 4.33 6.60 17.08
C VAL A 80 3.89 7.98 16.57
N TYR A 81 4.53 9.05 17.05
CA TYR A 81 4.24 10.42 16.64
C TYR A 81 4.43 10.63 15.14
N ASP A 82 5.53 10.14 14.58
CA ASP A 82 5.80 10.28 13.15
C ASP A 82 4.94 9.31 12.30
N GLN A 83 4.59 8.14 12.85
CA GLN A 83 3.69 7.19 12.18
C GLN A 83 2.28 7.76 11.99
N LEU A 84 1.86 8.72 12.82
CA LEU A 84 0.63 9.48 12.60
C LEU A 84 0.66 10.32 11.33
N ASN A 85 1.80 10.48 10.65
CA ASN A 85 1.89 11.21 9.38
C ASN A 85 2.19 10.29 8.19
N ASN A 86 2.25 8.97 8.40
CA ASN A 86 2.44 8.02 7.30
C ASN A 86 1.10 7.73 6.61
N GLY A 87 1.06 7.83 5.28
CA GLY A 87 -0.10 7.43 4.48
C GLY A 87 -1.31 8.37 4.63
N ILE A 88 -2.50 7.86 4.32
CA ILE A 88 -3.75 8.63 4.35
C ILE A 88 -4.50 8.42 5.68
N GLU A 89 -5.24 9.44 6.11
CA GLU A 89 -6.17 9.31 7.24
C GLU A 89 -7.34 8.39 6.92
N ILE A 90 -7.68 7.52 7.87
CA ILE A 90 -8.81 6.61 7.77
C ILE A 90 -9.75 6.82 8.95
N LYS A 91 -11.05 6.86 8.67
CA LYS A 91 -12.09 6.85 9.71
C LYS A 91 -12.23 5.45 10.27
N GLU A 92 -12.65 5.35 11.53
CA GLU A 92 -12.87 4.05 12.19
C GLU A 92 -13.81 3.12 11.40
N SER A 93 -14.84 3.67 10.75
CA SER A 93 -15.79 2.92 9.92
C SER A 93 -15.19 2.31 8.66
N ASP A 94 -14.05 2.85 8.20
CA ASP A 94 -13.45 2.55 6.91
C ASP A 94 -12.17 1.70 7.06
N LEU A 95 -11.90 1.23 8.29
CA LEU A 95 -10.77 0.38 8.62
C LEU A 95 -10.79 -0.93 7.83
N ILE A 96 -9.66 -1.25 7.21
CA ILE A 96 -9.43 -2.55 6.57
C ILE A 96 -8.19 -3.23 7.16
N PRO A 97 -8.15 -4.57 7.22
CA PRO A 97 -7.00 -5.29 7.73
C PRO A 97 -5.68 -4.80 7.12
N GLY A 98 -4.72 -4.53 7.98
CA GLY A 98 -3.39 -4.00 7.67
C GLY A 98 -3.22 -2.50 7.93
N ASP A 99 -4.30 -1.73 8.10
CA ASP A 99 -4.22 -0.32 8.51
C ASP A 99 -3.48 -0.17 9.87
N LEU A 100 -2.69 0.90 10.02
CA LEU A 100 -2.20 1.33 11.33
C LEU A 100 -3.39 1.88 12.12
N VAL A 101 -3.55 1.42 13.36
CA VAL A 101 -4.57 1.93 14.28
C VAL A 101 -3.91 2.41 15.57
N PHE A 102 -4.26 3.64 15.95
CA PHE A 102 -3.75 4.31 17.14
C PHE A 102 -4.86 4.32 18.19
N THR A 103 -4.58 3.80 19.38
CA THR A 103 -5.53 3.81 20.52
C THR A 103 -5.24 4.95 21.50
N SER A 104 -4.11 5.62 21.33
CA SER A 104 -3.71 6.85 22.02
C SER A 104 -2.61 7.54 21.21
N ALA A 105 -2.19 8.74 21.62
CA ALA A 105 -1.03 9.42 21.02
C ALA A 105 0.31 8.69 21.22
N SER A 106 0.36 7.64 22.06
CA SER A 106 1.57 6.89 22.40
C SER A 106 1.50 5.40 22.08
N HIS A 107 0.40 4.91 21.51
CA HIS A 107 0.18 3.49 21.25
C HIS A 107 -0.39 3.24 19.85
N VAL A 108 0.22 2.29 19.14
CA VAL A 108 -0.15 1.90 17.77
C VAL A 108 -0.13 0.37 17.62
N GLY A 109 -0.98 -0.13 16.74
CA GLY A 109 -1.04 -1.53 16.32
C GLY A 109 -1.44 -1.66 14.85
N ILE A 110 -1.59 -2.91 14.39
CA ILE A 110 -2.06 -3.26 13.05
C ILE A 110 -3.49 -3.77 13.17
N TYR A 111 -4.44 -3.13 12.51
CA TYR A 111 -5.81 -3.61 12.45
C TYR A 111 -5.87 -4.95 11.70
N VAL A 112 -6.62 -5.93 12.23
CA VAL A 112 -6.72 -7.28 11.65
C VAL A 112 -8.16 -7.72 11.39
N GLY A 113 -9.10 -6.77 11.37
CA GLY A 113 -10.52 -7.03 11.19
C GLY A 113 -11.28 -7.20 12.51
N ASN A 114 -12.62 -7.25 12.43
CA ASN A 114 -13.52 -7.53 13.55
C ASN A 114 -13.33 -6.62 14.80
N GLY A 115 -12.89 -5.37 14.60
CA GLY A 115 -12.60 -4.48 15.74
C GLY A 115 -11.37 -4.88 16.55
N GLN A 116 -10.44 -5.63 15.96
CA GLN A 116 -9.24 -6.15 16.63
C GLN A 116 -7.95 -5.63 15.99
N MET A 117 -6.89 -5.59 16.80
CA MET A 117 -5.53 -5.30 16.34
C MET A 117 -4.51 -6.30 16.88
N VAL A 118 -3.41 -6.47 16.16
CA VAL A 118 -2.17 -7.03 16.70
C VAL A 118 -1.27 -5.87 17.13
N HIS A 119 -0.71 -5.96 18.34
CA HIS A 119 0.14 -4.91 18.89
C HIS A 119 1.14 -5.47 19.90
N ALA A 120 2.28 -4.79 20.06
CA ALA A 120 3.17 -4.98 21.22
C ALA A 120 2.60 -4.14 22.39
N SER A 121 1.95 -4.79 23.36
CA SER A 121 1.08 -4.08 24.32
C SER A 121 1.82 -3.14 25.26
N GLN A 122 2.71 -3.65 26.10
CA GLN A 122 3.35 -2.88 27.18
C GLN A 122 4.51 -3.69 27.81
N PRO A 123 5.41 -3.05 28.59
CA PRO A 123 6.45 -3.75 29.33
C PRO A 123 5.89 -4.92 30.16
N GLY A 124 6.59 -6.06 30.11
CA GLY A 124 6.18 -7.28 30.80
C GLY A 124 5.12 -8.11 30.06
N ASP A 125 4.69 -7.68 28.88
CA ASP A 125 3.74 -8.37 28.03
C ASP A 125 4.36 -8.77 26.68
N VAL A 126 3.56 -9.38 25.81
CA VAL A 126 3.96 -9.85 24.49
C VAL A 126 3.12 -9.21 23.38
N VAL A 127 3.56 -9.40 22.14
CA VAL A 127 2.74 -9.15 20.96
C VAL A 127 1.52 -10.08 20.99
N LYS A 128 0.33 -9.51 20.92
CA LYS A 128 -0.94 -10.24 21.05
C LYS A 128 -2.04 -9.62 20.18
N VAL A 129 -3.14 -10.35 20.02
CA VAL A 129 -4.39 -9.82 19.48
C VAL A 129 -5.20 -9.24 20.63
N SER A 130 -5.77 -8.05 20.45
CA SER A 130 -6.72 -7.46 21.39
C SER A 130 -7.84 -6.70 20.66
N ASN A 131 -8.99 -6.57 21.32
CA ASN A 131 -10.05 -5.68 20.85
C ASN A 131 -9.59 -4.21 20.96
N ILE A 132 -10.08 -3.39 20.04
CA ILE A 132 -9.89 -1.93 20.03
C ILE A 132 -11.05 -1.32 20.81
N TYR A 133 -10.77 -0.83 22.02
CA TYR A 133 -11.77 -0.18 22.87
C TYR A 133 -11.74 1.35 22.80
N SER A 134 -10.69 1.91 22.20
CA SER A 134 -10.51 3.35 22.02
C SER A 134 -9.86 3.60 20.67
N PHE A 135 -10.45 4.49 19.89
CA PHE A 135 -9.94 4.94 18.61
C PHE A 135 -9.41 6.37 18.75
N TYR A 136 -8.13 6.57 18.43
CA TYR A 136 -7.50 7.88 18.38
C TYR A 136 -7.33 8.36 16.93
N ALA A 137 -6.75 7.51 16.08
CA ALA A 137 -6.57 7.75 14.66
C ALA A 137 -6.33 6.43 13.92
N ALA A 138 -6.42 6.46 12.59
CA ALA A 138 -5.94 5.38 11.74
C ALA A 138 -5.25 5.91 10.49
N ARG A 139 -4.28 5.14 10.01
CA ARG A 139 -3.53 5.43 8.79
C ARG A 139 -3.48 4.22 7.87
N ARG A 140 -3.80 4.43 6.60
CA ARG A 140 -3.55 3.45 5.54
C ARG A 140 -2.27 3.82 4.83
N VAL A 141 -1.21 3.07 5.11
CA VAL A 141 0.11 3.31 4.54
C VAL A 141 0.22 2.61 3.19
N LEU A 142 0.70 3.35 2.20
CA LEU A 142 0.85 2.86 0.83
C LEU A 142 2.33 2.51 0.54
N LEU A 143 2.62 1.72 -0.51
CA LEU A 143 3.92 1.06 -0.73
C LEU A 143 5.10 2.04 -0.80
N ASP A 144 4.77 3.28 -1.10
CA ASP A 144 5.72 4.37 -1.18
C ASP A 144 5.42 5.27 0.01
N GLY A 145 6.35 5.34 0.96
CA GLY A 145 6.36 6.33 2.05
C GLY A 145 6.47 7.79 1.55
N ASN A 146 6.19 8.01 0.27
CA ASN A 146 5.94 9.26 -0.43
C ASN A 146 4.62 9.06 -1.19
N SER A 147 3.55 9.72 -0.75
CA SER A 147 2.14 9.47 -1.11
C SER A 147 1.77 9.47 -2.59
N ASN A 148 2.70 9.80 -3.48
CA ASN A 148 2.42 10.22 -4.84
C ASN A 148 2.66 9.11 -5.88
N GLU A 149 3.60 8.18 -5.65
CA GLU A 149 3.96 7.15 -6.66
C GLU A 149 2.84 6.13 -6.95
N LYS A 150 1.93 5.89 -6.00
CA LYS A 150 0.72 5.07 -6.23
C LYS A 150 -0.25 5.74 -7.22
N PHE A 151 -0.31 7.07 -7.21
CA PHE A 151 -1.24 7.85 -8.03
C PHE A 151 -0.58 8.48 -9.24
N ASP A 152 0.76 8.46 -9.32
CA ASP A 152 1.56 8.83 -10.49
C ASP A 152 1.71 7.59 -11.41
N PHE A 153 0.71 7.38 -12.25
CA PHE A 153 0.62 6.24 -13.14
C PHE A 153 1.58 6.34 -14.32
N ASN A 154 1.88 7.57 -14.74
CA ASN A 154 2.75 7.85 -15.87
C ASN A 154 4.24 7.94 -15.46
N LYS A 155 4.52 8.01 -14.15
CA LYS A 155 5.85 8.10 -13.51
C LYS A 155 6.61 9.38 -13.87
N ASP A 156 5.91 10.49 -14.07
CA ASP A 156 6.51 11.79 -14.39
C ASP A 156 6.81 12.65 -13.14
N GLY A 157 6.43 12.16 -11.96
CA GLY A 157 6.63 12.82 -10.67
C GLY A 157 5.49 13.77 -10.27
N TYR A 158 4.43 13.87 -11.08
CA TYR A 158 3.23 14.63 -10.79
C TYR A 158 2.03 13.68 -10.65
N VAL A 159 1.02 14.11 -9.89
CA VAL A 159 -0.28 13.44 -9.87
C VAL A 159 -1.29 14.44 -10.42
N ASP A 160 -1.72 14.21 -11.64
CA ASP A 160 -2.58 15.13 -12.37
C ASP A 160 -3.68 14.43 -13.16
N ILE A 161 -4.34 15.18 -14.06
CA ILE A 161 -5.45 14.67 -14.85
C ILE A 161 -5.02 13.54 -15.81
N ILE A 162 -3.75 13.47 -16.18
CA ILE A 162 -3.19 12.42 -17.04
C ILE A 162 -3.22 11.09 -16.29
N ASP A 163 -2.92 11.09 -15.00
CA ASP A 163 -2.97 9.86 -14.20
C ASP A 163 -4.40 9.35 -14.03
N VAL A 164 -5.38 10.23 -13.83
CA VAL A 164 -6.81 9.84 -13.79
C VAL A 164 -7.25 9.28 -15.13
N ALA A 165 -6.80 9.88 -16.24
CA ALA A 165 -7.10 9.35 -17.57
C ALA A 165 -6.53 7.93 -17.74
N MET A 166 -5.26 7.72 -17.37
CA MET A 166 -4.61 6.40 -17.42
C MET A 166 -5.28 5.37 -16.50
N LEU A 167 -5.73 5.81 -15.33
CA LEU A 167 -6.45 4.99 -14.38
C LEU A 167 -7.81 4.57 -14.95
N SER A 168 -8.55 5.50 -15.55
CA SER A 168 -9.84 5.22 -16.18
C SER A 168 -9.73 4.28 -17.38
N GLU A 169 -8.63 4.36 -18.14
CA GLU A 169 -8.33 3.44 -19.24
C GLU A 169 -7.98 2.04 -18.73
N LYS A 170 -7.25 1.96 -17.62
CA LYS A 170 -6.72 0.69 -17.09
C LYS A 170 -7.70 -0.07 -16.19
N TYR A 171 -8.46 0.64 -15.37
CA TYR A 171 -9.31 0.08 -14.32
C TYR A 171 -10.78 0.51 -14.45
N GLY A 172 -11.13 1.34 -15.43
CA GLY A 172 -12.45 1.96 -15.48
C GLY A 172 -12.62 3.05 -14.44
N TYR A 173 -13.68 3.83 -14.59
CA TYR A 173 -13.90 5.06 -13.81
C TYR A 173 -15.00 4.91 -12.76
N SER A 174 -15.69 3.77 -12.68
CA SER A 174 -16.79 3.56 -11.74
C SER A 174 -16.93 2.11 -11.33
N ASN A 175 -17.63 1.86 -10.22
CA ASN A 175 -17.95 0.52 -9.73
C ASN A 175 -18.77 -0.36 -10.70
N THR A 176 -19.24 0.20 -11.83
CA THR A 176 -19.90 -0.55 -12.90
C THR A 176 -18.89 -1.19 -13.87
N ASN A 177 -17.62 -0.78 -13.83
CA ASN A 177 -16.55 -1.38 -14.61
C ASN A 177 -15.99 -2.62 -13.91
N THR A 178 -15.74 -3.70 -14.66
CA THR A 178 -15.26 -4.97 -14.10
C THR A 178 -13.86 -4.89 -13.47
N ASP A 179 -13.04 -3.98 -13.97
CA ASP A 179 -11.66 -3.79 -13.53
C ASP A 179 -11.52 -2.68 -12.47
N TRP A 180 -12.65 -2.14 -11.99
CA TRP A 180 -12.67 -1.06 -11.02
C TRP A 180 -12.08 -1.49 -9.69
N ASN A 181 -11.37 -0.55 -9.06
CA ASN A 181 -10.68 -0.81 -7.82
C ASN A 181 -10.95 0.33 -6.82
N GLN A 182 -11.60 -0.03 -5.72
CA GLN A 182 -12.02 0.87 -4.65
C GLN A 182 -10.86 1.66 -4.02
N ILE A 183 -9.61 1.20 -4.13
CA ILE A 183 -8.47 1.89 -3.55
C ILE A 183 -8.14 3.25 -4.19
N TYR A 184 -8.78 3.56 -5.33
CA TYR A 184 -8.61 4.81 -6.07
C TYR A 184 -9.83 5.74 -5.97
N ASP A 185 -10.93 5.26 -5.41
CA ASP A 185 -12.10 6.05 -5.02
C ASP A 185 -11.88 6.52 -3.58
N LEU A 186 -11.33 7.72 -3.43
CA LEU A 186 -10.86 8.26 -2.15
C LEU A 186 -11.98 8.94 -1.37
N ASN A 187 -13.06 9.33 -2.04
CA ASN A 187 -14.23 9.94 -1.41
C ASN A 187 -15.38 8.93 -1.19
N ASN A 188 -15.23 7.69 -1.67
CA ASN A 188 -16.18 6.58 -1.60
C ASN A 188 -17.54 6.88 -2.25
N ASP A 189 -17.52 7.61 -3.37
CA ASP A 189 -18.71 7.96 -4.18
C ASP A 189 -18.97 6.99 -5.35
N SER A 190 -18.20 5.90 -5.41
CA SER A 190 -18.24 4.87 -6.45
C SER A 190 -17.70 5.31 -7.82
N THR A 191 -17.05 6.46 -7.90
CA THR A 191 -16.36 6.95 -9.09
C THR A 191 -14.91 7.28 -8.79
N VAL A 192 -14.05 7.22 -9.82
CA VAL A 192 -12.68 7.74 -9.74
C VAL A 192 -12.59 8.94 -10.65
N ASP A 193 -12.50 10.14 -10.08
CA ASP A 193 -12.58 11.38 -10.82
C ASP A 193 -11.69 12.50 -10.27
N ILE A 194 -11.95 13.74 -10.70
CA ILE A 194 -11.17 14.91 -10.31
C ILE A 194 -11.27 15.23 -8.81
N TYR A 195 -12.33 14.81 -8.13
CA TYR A 195 -12.47 15.03 -6.70
C TYR A 195 -11.52 14.14 -5.89
N ASP A 196 -11.17 12.96 -6.37
CA ASP A 196 -10.13 12.12 -5.78
C ASP A 196 -8.76 12.77 -5.89
N LEU A 197 -8.44 13.37 -7.05
CA LEU A 197 -7.24 14.19 -7.22
C LEU A 197 -7.19 15.37 -6.25
N VAL A 198 -8.33 16.02 -5.98
CA VAL A 198 -8.40 17.10 -5.00
C VAL A 198 -8.06 16.59 -3.61
N LEU A 199 -8.50 15.39 -3.22
CA LEU A 199 -8.15 14.77 -1.94
C LEU A 199 -6.66 14.44 -1.86
N ILE A 200 -6.08 13.90 -2.94
CA ILE A 200 -4.64 13.68 -3.07
C ILE A 200 -3.89 15.00 -2.88
N SER A 201 -4.29 16.06 -3.60
CA SER A 201 -3.63 17.38 -3.51
C SER A 201 -3.71 18.01 -2.12
N LYS A 202 -4.80 17.77 -1.38
CA LYS A 202 -4.96 18.23 0.01
C LYS A 202 -4.04 17.46 0.95
N SER A 203 -3.84 16.17 0.70
CA SER A 203 -2.90 15.35 1.49
C SER A 203 -1.43 15.77 1.27
N MET A 204 -1.10 16.35 0.10
CA MET A 204 0.25 16.81 -0.24
C MET A 204 0.63 18.18 0.35
N LYS A 205 -0.33 18.94 0.89
CA LYS A 205 -0.10 20.32 1.39
C LYS A 205 0.19 20.43 2.89
N ASN A 206 0.18 19.30 3.60
CA ASN A 206 0.47 19.19 5.03
C ASN A 206 1.75 18.39 5.26
#